data_AF-V4K435-F1
#
_entry.id   AF-V4K435-F1
#
_cell.length_a   1.000
_cell.length_b   1.000
_cell.length_c   1.000
_cell.angle_alpha   90.00
_cell.angle_beta   90.00
_cell.angle_gamma   90.00
#
_symmetry.space_group_name_H-M   'P 1'
#
loop_
_entity.id
_entity.type
_entity.pdbx_description
1 polymer ?
#
loop_
_entity_poly.entity_id
_entity_poly.type
_entity_poly.pdbx_seq_one_letter_code
_entity_poly.pdbx_strand_id
1 'polypeptide(L)'
;MSEEQLEKPKTYDVKEGAEKIPATEGGINAAEVKDKGVVAEVSGGQAEGELNQKKVVGNPPASEGCITIGEALEAAVLTAGNKPVEWSDAAAIQAAEVRATGRTNIMPGGVAASAQSAATLNARATSDDDKTTLAEVLTGASSKLPSDKPATRKDAEGVTGAEMRNDPHLTTYPTGVAASVAAAARINQAK
;
A
#
# COMPACT_ATOMS: atom_id res chain seq x y z
N MET A 1 -40.66 38.93 26.25
CA MET A 1 -39.94 40.04 26.91
C MET A 1 -39.72 39.56 28.34
N SER A 2 -38.53 39.25 28.84
CA SER A 2 -37.17 39.65 28.48
C SER A 2 -36.16 38.70 29.17
N GLU A 3 -35.06 38.41 28.48
CA GLU A 3 -33.65 38.33 28.94
C GLU A 3 -33.34 37.52 30.23
N GLU A 4 -32.67 36.37 30.14
CA GLU A 4 -31.21 36.19 29.93
C GLU A 4 -30.38 36.89 31.01
N GLN A 5 -29.75 36.11 31.90
CA GLN A 5 -28.37 36.36 32.33
C GLN A 5 -27.68 35.02 32.65
N LEU A 6 -26.90 34.57 31.67
CA LEU A 6 -25.82 33.60 31.82
C LEU A 6 -24.81 34.05 32.89
N GLU A 7 -24.39 33.11 33.72
CA GLU A 7 -23.25 33.26 34.62
C GLU A 7 -21.98 33.63 33.86
N LYS A 8 -21.34 34.72 34.30
CA LYS A 8 -20.02 35.17 33.84
C LYS A 8 -18.93 34.27 34.43
N PRO A 9 -17.94 33.81 33.65
CA PRO A 9 -16.77 33.14 34.19
C PRO A 9 -15.85 34.12 34.93
N LYS A 10 -15.32 33.66 36.08
CA LYS A 10 -14.39 34.39 36.94
C LYS A 10 -13.08 34.70 36.22
N THR A 11 -12.64 35.95 36.36
CA THR A 11 -11.31 36.45 36.02
C THR A 11 -10.27 35.96 37.04
N TYR A 12 -9.09 35.60 36.55
CA TYR A 12 -7.85 35.65 37.33
C TYR A 12 -6.77 36.28 36.45
N ASP A 13 -6.18 37.36 36.98
CA ASP A 13 -5.22 38.22 36.32
C ASP A 13 -3.77 37.90 36.76
N VAL A 14 -2.93 37.73 35.73
CA VAL A 14 -1.54 38.25 35.53
C VAL A 14 -0.38 37.75 36.41
N LYS A 15 0.70 37.28 35.74
CA LYS A 15 2.11 37.80 35.74
C LYS A 15 3.06 36.69 35.24
N GLU A 16 3.52 36.76 33.98
CA GLU A 16 4.76 37.42 33.52
C GLU A 16 6.04 36.62 33.85
N GLY A 17 6.75 36.17 32.81
CA GLY A 17 8.00 35.40 32.93
C GLY A 17 8.46 34.86 31.58
N ALA A 18 9.07 35.73 30.77
CA ALA A 18 9.70 35.39 29.52
C ALA A 18 11.00 34.59 29.76
N GLU A 19 11.17 33.44 29.12
CA GLU A 19 12.51 32.88 28.89
C GLU A 19 12.59 32.09 27.58
N LYS A 20 13.02 32.82 26.55
CA LYS A 20 14.00 32.48 25.51
C LYS A 20 14.33 30.98 25.31
N ILE A 21 13.87 30.43 24.19
CA ILE A 21 14.41 29.20 23.59
C ILE A 21 15.80 29.47 22.98
N PRO A 22 16.87 28.75 23.35
CA PRO A 22 18.10 28.73 22.56
C PRO A 22 18.04 27.58 21.54
N ALA A 23 18.30 27.92 20.28
CA ALA A 23 18.72 26.98 19.26
C ALA A 23 20.09 26.40 19.63
N THR A 24 20.25 25.08 19.51
CA THR A 24 21.57 24.44 19.46
C THR A 24 21.61 23.46 18.30
N GLU A 25 22.29 23.91 17.25
CA GLU A 25 22.94 23.08 16.25
C GLU A 25 24.11 22.30 16.90
N GLY A 26 24.45 21.15 16.33
CA GLY A 26 25.60 20.32 16.70
C GLY A 26 25.19 18.85 16.69
N GLY A 27 25.60 18.00 15.76
CA GLY A 27 26.94 17.84 15.21
C GLY A 27 27.35 16.41 15.53
N ILE A 28 27.10 15.48 14.60
CA ILE A 28 27.57 14.09 14.73
C ILE A 28 29.07 14.06 14.39
N ASN A 29 29.90 14.00 15.42
CA ASN A 29 31.34 13.83 15.26
C ASN A 29 31.72 12.35 15.12
N ALA A 30 32.64 12.13 14.20
CA ALA A 30 33.30 10.88 13.89
C ALA A 30 34.09 10.32 15.09
N ALA A 31 34.12 8.99 15.21
CA ALA A 31 35.11 8.27 15.99
C ALA A 31 35.95 7.40 15.04
N GLU A 32 37.16 7.87 14.81
CA GLU A 32 38.28 7.21 14.14
C GLU A 32 38.92 6.19 15.10
N VAL A 33 39.15 4.96 14.62
CA VAL A 33 40.07 4.01 15.26
C VAL A 33 41.15 3.61 14.24
N LYS A 34 42.35 4.17 14.44
CA LYS A 34 43.68 3.75 13.95
C LYS A 34 44.17 2.58 14.84
N ASP A 35 45.06 1.65 14.50
CA ASP A 35 46.03 1.41 13.40
C ASP A 35 46.71 0.03 13.67
N LYS A 36 47.50 -0.46 12.69
CA LYS A 36 48.55 -1.52 12.70
C LYS A 36 48.08 -2.97 12.49
N GLY A 37 48.44 -3.74 11.46
CA GLY A 37 49.48 -3.66 10.43
C GLY A 37 50.47 -4.82 10.58
N VAL A 38 50.35 -5.90 9.80
CA VAL A 38 51.46 -6.86 9.51
C VAL A 38 51.22 -7.53 8.14
N VAL A 39 52.29 -7.59 7.36
CA VAL A 39 52.50 -8.15 6.02
C VAL A 39 52.57 -9.68 5.99
N ALA A 40 52.16 -10.30 4.87
CA ALA A 40 52.81 -11.50 4.29
C ALA A 40 52.26 -11.77 2.87
N GLU A 41 53.17 -12.21 1.99
CA GLU A 41 53.06 -12.25 0.54
C GLU A 41 52.42 -13.54 -0.05
N VAL A 42 51.99 -13.41 -1.31
CA VAL A 42 52.05 -14.35 -2.46
C VAL A 42 51.82 -15.85 -2.22
N SER A 43 50.81 -16.42 -2.91
CA SER A 43 51.03 -17.36 -4.02
C SER A 43 49.73 -17.92 -4.61
N GLY A 44 49.58 -17.79 -5.93
CA GLY A 44 49.12 -18.85 -6.85
C GLY A 44 47.73 -19.47 -6.70
N GLY A 45 46.88 -19.26 -7.71
CA GLY A 45 45.77 -20.16 -8.00
C GLY A 45 44.70 -19.59 -8.93
N GLN A 46 44.90 -19.72 -10.25
CA GLN A 46 43.81 -19.63 -11.22
C GLN A 46 42.79 -20.74 -10.95
N ALA A 47 41.50 -20.40 -10.92
CA ALA A 47 40.44 -21.32 -11.29
C ALA A 47 39.29 -20.52 -11.90
N GLU A 48 39.06 -20.78 -13.18
CA GLU A 48 37.95 -20.32 -13.99
C GLU A 48 36.62 -20.83 -13.40
N GLY A 49 35.55 -20.05 -13.52
CA GLY A 49 34.25 -20.43 -12.96
C GLY A 49 33.15 -19.41 -13.24
N GLU A 50 32.74 -19.37 -14.50
CA GLU A 50 31.38 -19.08 -14.97
C GLU A 50 30.63 -17.81 -14.53
N LEU A 51 30.43 -16.97 -15.55
CA LEU A 51 29.29 -16.09 -15.78
C LEU A 51 27.97 -16.67 -15.24
N ASN A 52 27.53 -16.24 -14.07
CA ASN A 52 26.12 -16.37 -13.71
C ASN A 52 25.40 -15.06 -14.06
N GLN A 53 25.04 -14.96 -15.34
CA GLN A 53 24.02 -14.04 -15.80
C GLN A 53 22.79 -14.27 -14.91
N LYS A 54 22.45 -13.29 -14.07
CA LYS A 54 21.09 -13.18 -13.52
C LYS A 54 20.16 -13.10 -14.71
N LYS A 55 19.66 -14.26 -15.14
CA LYS A 55 18.54 -14.40 -16.04
C LYS A 55 17.40 -13.64 -15.37
N VAL A 56 17.15 -12.43 -15.85
CA VAL A 56 15.86 -11.77 -15.69
C VAL A 56 14.89 -12.68 -16.42
N VAL A 57 14.39 -13.69 -15.70
CA VAL A 57 13.26 -14.48 -16.15
C VAL A 57 12.12 -13.49 -16.13
N GLY A 58 11.82 -12.93 -17.30
CA GLY A 58 10.49 -12.38 -17.56
C GLY A 58 9.53 -13.47 -17.13
N ASN A 59 8.71 -13.16 -16.12
CA ASN A 59 7.66 -14.05 -15.69
C ASN A 59 6.84 -14.37 -16.95
N PRO A 60 6.63 -15.64 -17.32
CA PRO A 60 5.81 -15.95 -18.47
C PRO A 60 4.43 -15.29 -18.28
N PRO A 61 3.77 -14.84 -19.36
CA PRO A 61 2.36 -14.49 -19.26
C PRO A 61 1.66 -15.64 -18.54
N ALA A 62 0.75 -15.31 -17.62
CA ALA A 62 -0.03 -16.28 -16.88
C ALA A 62 -0.39 -17.46 -17.79
N SER A 63 -0.06 -18.69 -17.36
CA SER A 63 -0.43 -19.93 -18.05
C SER A 63 -1.83 -19.78 -18.63
N GLU A 64 -1.98 -19.86 -19.95
CA GLU A 64 -3.24 -19.53 -20.62
C GLU A 64 -4.39 -20.29 -19.96
N GLY A 65 -5.22 -19.54 -19.22
CA GLY A 65 -6.32 -20.08 -18.43
C GLY A 65 -6.30 -19.77 -16.93
N CYS A 66 -5.22 -19.27 -16.33
CA CYS A 66 -5.27 -18.83 -14.92
C CYS A 66 -5.77 -17.39 -14.82
N ILE A 67 -6.66 -17.11 -13.86
CA ILE A 67 -7.14 -15.75 -13.57
C ILE A 67 -6.05 -14.99 -12.82
N THR A 68 -5.65 -13.82 -13.31
CA THR A 68 -4.63 -12.99 -12.66
C THR A 68 -5.22 -12.15 -11.52
N ILE A 69 -4.34 -11.49 -10.75
CA ILE A 69 -4.78 -10.59 -9.69
C ILE A 69 -5.46 -9.35 -10.31
N GLY A 70 -4.91 -8.80 -11.38
CA GLY A 70 -5.51 -7.65 -12.08
C GLY A 70 -6.86 -7.96 -12.71
N GLU A 71 -7.03 -9.13 -13.31
CA GLU A 71 -8.34 -9.58 -13.81
C GLU A 71 -9.36 -9.73 -12.67
N ALA A 72 -8.93 -10.23 -11.51
CA ALA A 72 -9.79 -10.32 -10.34
C ALA A 72 -10.20 -8.92 -9.80
N LEU A 73 -9.30 -7.94 -9.87
CA LEU A 73 -9.61 -6.55 -9.53
C LEU A 73 -10.64 -5.95 -10.49
N GLU A 74 -10.51 -6.20 -11.79
CA GLU A 74 -11.50 -5.76 -12.78
C GLU A 74 -12.86 -6.44 -12.57
N ALA A 75 -12.87 -7.73 -12.23
CA ALA A 75 -14.10 -8.45 -11.93
C ALA A 75 -14.85 -7.86 -10.72
N ALA A 76 -14.14 -7.27 -9.74
CA ALA A 76 -14.76 -6.60 -8.60
C ALA A 76 -15.61 -5.38 -9.01
N VAL A 77 -15.37 -4.79 -10.19
CA VAL A 77 -16.22 -3.72 -10.74
C VAL A 77 -17.65 -4.21 -10.95
N LEU A 78 -17.84 -5.49 -11.31
CA LEU A 78 -19.17 -6.05 -11.57
C LEU A 78 -19.98 -6.23 -10.28
N THR A 79 -19.31 -6.39 -9.13
CA THR A 79 -19.95 -6.78 -7.87
C THR A 79 -19.94 -5.67 -6.81
N ALA A 80 -19.01 -4.72 -6.93
CA ALA A 80 -18.84 -3.60 -6.01
C ALA A 80 -18.56 -2.27 -6.74
N GLY A 81 -18.76 -2.19 -8.06
CA GLY A 81 -18.39 -1.01 -8.86
C GLY A 81 -19.00 0.31 -8.37
N ASN A 82 -20.24 0.29 -7.88
CA ASN A 82 -20.93 1.50 -7.38
C ASN A 82 -20.52 1.89 -5.95
N LYS A 83 -19.69 1.08 -5.29
CA LYS A 83 -19.22 1.37 -3.94
C LYS A 83 -18.21 2.54 -4.00
N PRO A 84 -18.38 3.60 -3.20
CA PRO A 84 -17.34 4.60 -3.00
C PRO A 84 -16.06 3.94 -2.47
N VAL A 85 -14.90 4.37 -2.95
CA VAL A 85 -13.62 3.85 -2.45
C VAL A 85 -13.39 4.30 -1.02
N GLU A 86 -13.16 3.34 -0.13
CA GLU A 86 -12.78 3.57 1.26
C GLU A 86 -11.30 3.23 1.51
N TRP A 87 -10.79 3.58 2.69
CA TRP A 87 -9.40 3.31 3.05
C TRP A 87 -9.10 1.80 3.10
N SER A 88 -10.05 0.98 3.58
CA SER A 88 -9.94 -0.49 3.60
C SER A 88 -9.81 -1.06 2.19
N ASP A 89 -10.60 -0.57 1.23
CA ASP A 89 -10.48 -0.96 -0.18
C ASP A 89 -9.13 -0.54 -0.76
N ALA A 90 -8.69 0.70 -0.50
CA ALA A 90 -7.39 1.19 -0.99
C ALA A 90 -6.22 0.35 -0.45
N ALA A 91 -6.30 -0.11 0.80
CA ALA A 91 -5.32 -1.03 1.39
C ALA A 91 -5.37 -2.42 0.74
N ALA A 92 -6.57 -2.94 0.44
CA ALA A 92 -6.75 -4.20 -0.27
C ALA A 92 -6.17 -4.14 -1.69
N ILE A 93 -6.44 -3.06 -2.42
CA ILE A 93 -5.95 -2.81 -3.78
C ILE A 93 -4.42 -2.67 -3.78
N GLN A 94 -3.85 -1.93 -2.84
CA GLN A 94 -2.40 -1.87 -2.64
C GLN A 94 -1.79 -3.25 -2.40
N ALA A 95 -2.40 -4.03 -1.51
CA ALA A 95 -1.95 -5.37 -1.22
C ALA A 95 -2.00 -6.26 -2.47
N ALA A 96 -3.04 -6.11 -3.30
CA ALA A 96 -3.16 -6.81 -4.56
C ALA A 96 -2.08 -6.39 -5.56
N GLU A 97 -1.83 -5.09 -5.76
CA GLU A 97 -0.79 -4.56 -6.68
C GLU A 97 0.62 -5.05 -6.30
N VAL A 98 0.98 -4.98 -5.02
CA VAL A 98 2.27 -5.47 -4.51
C VAL A 98 2.45 -6.96 -4.81
N ARG A 99 1.38 -7.74 -4.69
CA ARG A 99 1.40 -9.18 -4.97
C ARG A 99 1.45 -9.45 -6.46
N ALA A 100 0.63 -8.77 -7.25
CA ALA A 100 0.57 -8.89 -8.71
C ALA A 100 1.94 -8.65 -9.34
N THR A 101 2.61 -7.57 -8.93
CA THR A 101 3.86 -7.11 -9.54
C THR A 101 5.12 -7.68 -8.86
N GLY A 102 4.99 -8.25 -7.66
CA GLY A 102 6.12 -8.67 -6.83
C GLY A 102 6.98 -7.50 -6.31
N ARG A 103 6.53 -6.25 -6.49
CA ARG A 103 7.23 -5.04 -6.02
C ARG A 103 6.73 -4.67 -4.63
N THR A 104 7.64 -4.28 -3.74
CA THR A 104 7.28 -3.87 -2.37
C THR A 104 6.74 -2.45 -2.27
N ASN A 105 6.90 -1.65 -3.32
CA ASN A 105 6.54 -0.24 -3.33
C ASN A 105 5.32 -0.02 -4.24
N ILE A 106 4.46 0.92 -3.85
CA ILE A 106 3.36 1.41 -4.69
C ILE A 106 3.93 1.98 -5.98
N MET A 107 3.35 1.59 -7.11
CA MET A 107 3.74 2.14 -8.39
C MET A 107 3.18 3.56 -8.54
N PRO A 108 4.01 4.58 -8.84
CA PRO A 108 3.50 5.90 -9.18
C PRO A 108 2.55 5.82 -10.37
N GLY A 109 1.32 6.33 -10.20
CA GLY A 109 0.27 6.22 -11.23
C GLY A 109 -0.35 4.83 -11.40
N GLY A 110 -0.04 3.88 -10.51
CA GLY A 110 -0.66 2.56 -10.45
C GLY A 110 -2.10 2.60 -9.93
N VAL A 111 -2.75 1.43 -9.93
CA VAL A 111 -4.14 1.28 -9.47
C VAL A 111 -4.24 1.60 -7.98
N ALA A 112 -3.24 1.18 -7.20
CA ALA A 112 -3.17 1.46 -5.77
C ALA A 112 -3.01 2.95 -5.46
N ALA A 113 -2.21 3.68 -6.25
CA ALA A 113 -2.04 5.12 -6.08
C ALA A 113 -3.36 5.87 -6.33
N SER A 114 -4.09 5.49 -7.39
CA SER A 114 -5.42 6.03 -7.69
C SER A 114 -6.43 5.73 -6.58
N ALA A 115 -6.43 4.50 -6.04
CA ALA A 115 -7.29 4.11 -4.94
C ALA A 115 -7.03 4.93 -3.66
N GLN A 116 -5.77 5.16 -3.31
CA GLN A 116 -5.38 5.96 -2.15
C GLN A 116 -5.80 7.43 -2.31
N SER A 117 -5.63 7.99 -3.51
CA SER A 117 -6.12 9.33 -3.83
C SER A 117 -7.64 9.42 -3.70
N ALA A 118 -8.36 8.43 -4.27
CA ALA A 118 -9.81 8.35 -4.20
C ALA A 118 -10.30 8.26 -2.74
N ALA A 119 -9.74 7.36 -1.93
CA ALA A 119 -10.10 7.23 -0.51
C ALA A 119 -9.85 8.54 0.27
N THR A 120 -8.74 9.24 0.00
CA THR A 120 -8.41 10.52 0.64
C THR A 120 -9.42 11.60 0.30
N LEU A 121 -9.84 11.69 -0.97
CA LEU A 121 -10.81 12.67 -1.44
C LEU A 121 -12.22 12.33 -0.95
N ASN A 122 -12.62 11.06 -1.05
CA ASN A 122 -13.91 10.56 -0.59
C ASN A 122 -14.13 10.75 0.90
N ALA A 123 -13.07 10.61 1.71
CA ALA A 123 -13.14 10.85 3.15
C ALA A 123 -13.43 12.33 3.51
N ARG A 124 -13.23 13.26 2.57
CA ARG A 124 -13.50 14.70 2.73
C ARG A 124 -14.75 15.15 1.97
N ALA A 125 -15.29 14.32 1.09
CA ALA A 125 -16.48 14.62 0.31
C ALA A 125 -17.71 14.66 1.22
N THR A 126 -18.59 15.63 0.99
CA THR A 126 -19.82 15.83 1.77
C THR A 126 -21.02 15.08 1.21
N SER A 127 -20.95 14.66 -0.05
CA SER A 127 -22.02 13.95 -0.77
C SER A 127 -21.47 12.64 -1.35
N ASP A 128 -22.28 11.58 -1.31
CA ASP A 128 -21.88 10.29 -1.89
C ASP A 128 -21.81 10.33 -3.43
N ASP A 129 -22.61 11.18 -4.07
CA ASP A 129 -22.64 11.33 -5.53
C ASP A 129 -21.33 11.90 -6.11
N ASP A 130 -20.54 12.60 -5.29
CA ASP A 130 -19.24 13.18 -5.70
C ASP A 130 -18.06 12.22 -5.42
N LYS A 131 -18.32 11.05 -4.82
CA LYS A 131 -17.25 10.13 -4.43
C LYS A 131 -16.81 9.30 -5.63
N THR A 132 -15.50 9.16 -5.75
CA THR A 132 -14.90 8.23 -6.70
C THR A 132 -15.22 6.79 -6.30
N THR A 133 -15.69 6.01 -7.25
CA THR A 133 -16.15 4.64 -7.02
C THR A 133 -15.09 3.59 -7.36
N LEU A 134 -15.29 2.35 -6.90
CA LEU A 134 -14.42 1.23 -7.27
C LEU A 134 -14.39 0.98 -8.79
N ALA A 135 -15.50 1.23 -9.49
CA ALA A 135 -15.54 1.13 -10.94
C ALA A 135 -14.51 2.05 -11.61
N GLU A 136 -14.42 3.31 -11.19
CA GLU A 136 -13.50 4.29 -11.77
C GLU A 136 -12.03 3.94 -11.52
N VAL A 137 -11.72 3.36 -10.36
CA VAL A 137 -10.36 2.99 -9.99
C VAL A 137 -9.92 1.68 -10.64
N LEU A 138 -10.77 0.64 -10.61
CA LEU A 138 -10.41 -0.72 -10.98
C LEU A 138 -10.62 -1.03 -12.46
N THR A 139 -11.34 -0.20 -13.22
CA THR A 139 -11.42 -0.37 -14.68
C THR A 139 -10.04 -0.30 -15.32
N GLY A 140 -9.68 -1.33 -16.09
CA GLY A 140 -8.36 -1.43 -16.72
C GLY A 140 -7.25 -1.88 -15.76
N ALA A 141 -7.56 -2.40 -14.57
CA ALA A 141 -6.54 -2.81 -13.59
C ALA A 141 -5.59 -3.87 -14.13
N SER A 142 -6.06 -4.85 -14.91
CA SER A 142 -5.21 -5.89 -15.51
C SER A 142 -4.13 -5.30 -16.43
N SER A 143 -4.48 -4.25 -17.18
CA SER A 143 -3.55 -3.55 -18.08
C SER A 143 -2.61 -2.58 -17.36
N LYS A 144 -2.94 -2.16 -16.13
CA LYS A 144 -2.16 -1.22 -15.32
C LYS A 144 -1.14 -1.91 -14.41
N LEU A 145 -1.18 -3.23 -14.29
CA LEU A 145 -0.27 -4.01 -13.44
C LEU A 145 0.87 -4.64 -14.27
N PRO A 146 2.11 -4.14 -14.17
CA PRO A 146 3.22 -4.74 -14.88
C PRO A 146 3.53 -6.13 -14.30
N SER A 147 3.64 -7.13 -15.17
CA SER A 147 3.93 -8.52 -14.78
C SER A 147 2.85 -9.16 -13.89
N ASP A 148 1.58 -8.80 -14.10
CA ASP A 148 0.44 -9.35 -13.38
C ASP A 148 0.45 -10.89 -13.37
N LYS A 149 0.55 -11.46 -12.18
CA LYS A 149 0.68 -12.90 -11.97
C LYS A 149 -0.67 -13.55 -11.66
N PRO A 150 -0.81 -14.87 -11.89
CA PRO A 150 -1.96 -15.64 -11.43
C PRO A 150 -2.28 -15.43 -9.95
N ALA A 151 -3.57 -15.29 -9.62
CA ALA A 151 -4.03 -15.19 -8.25
C ALA A 151 -3.86 -16.52 -7.51
N THR A 152 -3.23 -16.48 -6.33
CA THR A 152 -3.04 -17.64 -5.44
C THR A 152 -3.77 -17.45 -4.12
N ARG A 153 -3.95 -18.55 -3.37
CA ARG A 153 -4.55 -18.50 -2.02
C ARG A 153 -3.84 -17.54 -1.08
N LYS A 154 -2.50 -17.56 -1.10
CA LYS A 154 -1.66 -16.66 -0.28
C LYS A 154 -1.89 -15.19 -0.64
N ASP A 155 -2.14 -14.91 -1.92
CA ASP A 155 -2.45 -13.55 -2.34
C ASP A 155 -3.79 -13.11 -1.78
N ALA A 156 -4.82 -13.94 -1.91
CA ALA A 156 -6.17 -13.68 -1.40
C ALA A 156 -6.19 -13.45 0.12
N GLU A 157 -5.51 -14.30 0.89
CA GLU A 157 -5.38 -14.14 2.35
C GLU A 157 -4.67 -12.83 2.71
N GLY A 158 -3.64 -12.48 1.94
CA GLY A 158 -2.89 -11.26 2.12
C GLY A 158 -3.67 -9.98 1.81
N VAL A 159 -4.52 -10.01 0.77
CA VAL A 159 -5.44 -8.93 0.40
C VAL A 159 -6.55 -8.80 1.45
N THR A 160 -7.17 -9.92 1.82
CA THR A 160 -8.19 -10.00 2.89
C THR A 160 -7.67 -9.40 4.19
N GLY A 161 -6.47 -9.80 4.62
CA GLY A 161 -5.87 -9.26 5.84
C GLY A 161 -5.56 -7.77 5.74
N ALA A 162 -5.25 -7.25 4.55
CA ALA A 162 -5.02 -5.81 4.37
C ALA A 162 -6.32 -5.00 4.49
N GLU A 163 -7.41 -5.49 3.89
CA GLU A 163 -8.73 -4.88 4.00
C GLU A 163 -9.19 -4.83 5.45
N MET A 164 -9.19 -5.98 6.15
CA MET A 164 -9.65 -6.07 7.54
C MET A 164 -8.83 -5.20 8.50
N ARG A 165 -7.50 -5.15 8.34
CA ARG A 165 -6.63 -4.33 9.21
C ARG A 165 -6.90 -2.83 9.07
N ASN A 166 -7.44 -2.42 7.94
CA ASN A 166 -7.71 -1.03 7.63
C ASN A 166 -9.21 -0.72 7.62
N ASP A 167 -10.02 -1.65 8.12
CA ASP A 167 -11.44 -1.48 8.35
C ASP A 167 -11.71 -1.22 9.85
N PRO A 168 -12.43 -0.15 10.24
CA PRO A 168 -12.76 0.12 11.64
C PRO A 168 -13.57 -1.00 12.32
N HIS A 169 -14.29 -1.81 11.55
CA HIS A 169 -15.10 -2.92 12.04
C HIS A 169 -14.38 -4.27 11.96
N LEU A 170 -13.13 -4.30 11.47
CA LEU A 170 -12.34 -5.51 11.25
C LEU A 170 -13.06 -6.52 10.33
N THR A 171 -13.84 -6.03 9.39
CA THR A 171 -14.59 -6.82 8.42
C THR A 171 -14.03 -6.69 7.01
N THR A 172 -14.43 -7.59 6.12
CA THR A 172 -14.23 -7.42 4.67
C THR A 172 -15.55 -7.10 3.99
N TYR A 173 -15.47 -6.40 2.87
CA TYR A 173 -16.62 -6.19 2.02
C TYR A 173 -16.91 -7.49 1.23
N PRO A 174 -18.07 -8.14 1.44
CA PRO A 174 -18.32 -9.50 0.98
C PRO A 174 -18.34 -9.68 -0.54
N THR A 175 -18.50 -8.59 -1.30
CA THR A 175 -18.47 -8.57 -2.77
C THR A 175 -17.35 -7.70 -3.34
N GLY A 176 -16.37 -7.34 -2.49
CA GLY A 176 -15.34 -6.36 -2.80
C GLY A 176 -14.06 -6.96 -3.34
N VAL A 177 -12.98 -6.21 -3.19
CA VAL A 177 -11.67 -6.53 -3.74
C VAL A 177 -11.13 -7.87 -3.21
N ALA A 178 -11.15 -8.10 -1.89
CA ALA A 178 -10.65 -9.36 -1.34
C ALA A 178 -11.50 -10.57 -1.77
N ALA A 179 -12.82 -10.40 -1.85
CA ALA A 179 -13.73 -11.46 -2.27
C ALA A 179 -13.45 -11.91 -3.72
N SER A 180 -13.21 -10.96 -4.62
CA SER A 180 -12.89 -11.25 -6.04
C SER A 180 -11.54 -11.94 -6.20
N VAL A 181 -10.49 -11.46 -5.50
CA VAL A 181 -9.16 -12.11 -5.52
C VAL A 181 -9.24 -13.52 -4.92
N ALA A 182 -10.04 -13.72 -3.86
CA ALA A 182 -10.27 -15.04 -3.28
C ALA A 182 -11.03 -15.97 -4.23
N ALA A 183 -12.02 -15.46 -4.98
CA ALA A 183 -12.72 -16.23 -5.99
C ALA A 183 -11.78 -16.67 -7.13
N ALA A 184 -10.97 -15.76 -7.65
CA ALA A 184 -9.96 -16.06 -8.66
C ALA A 184 -8.97 -17.13 -8.18
N ALA A 185 -8.45 -16.98 -6.95
CA ALA A 185 -7.55 -17.95 -6.35
C ALA A 185 -8.19 -19.34 -6.18
N ARG A 186 -9.49 -19.42 -5.85
CA ARG A 186 -10.22 -20.70 -5.77
C ARG A 186 -10.38 -21.34 -7.14
N ILE A 187 -10.74 -20.57 -8.16
CA ILE A 187 -10.88 -21.06 -9.54
C ILE A 187 -9.54 -21.59 -10.05
N ASN A 188 -8.44 -20.89 -9.78
CA ASN A 188 -7.10 -21.33 -10.18
C ASN A 188 -6.63 -22.61 -9.48
N GLN A 189 -7.07 -22.84 -8.23
CA GLN A 189 -6.75 -24.07 -7.49
C GLN A 189 -7.57 -25.28 -7.93
N ALA A 190 -8.71 -25.05 -8.58
CA ALA A 190 -9.60 -26.11 -9.07
C ALA A 190 -9.26 -26.58 -10.50
N LYS A 191 -8.19 -26.04 -11.08
CA LYS A 191 -7.62 -26.45 -12.38
C LYS A 191 -6.49 -27.44 -12.17
#